data_AF-A0A958K8B0-F1
#
_entry.id   AF-A0A958K8B0-F1
#
_cell.length_a   1.000
_cell.length_b   1.000
_cell.length_c   1.000
_cell.angle_alpha   90.00
_cell.angle_beta   90.00
_cell.angle_gamma   90.00
#
_symmetry.space_group_name_H-M   'P 1'
#
loop_
_entity.id
_entity.type
_entity.pdbx_description
1 polymer ?
#
loop_
_entity_poly.entity_id
_entity_poly.type
_entity_poly.pdbx_seq_one_letter_code
_entity_poly.pdbx_strand_id
1 'polypeptide(L)'
;MLAIKQFILKTLSQIVTLESEVILFATLLAITIIVVDSFSLMARKKRQAAGIEPKAQAISIDGGKSLPVREYVSEIQGLAGKPDALTQENGFIIPVERKPLARKLRDRYVAQLLVYMRLVEEFEGKKPPYGYLILGSNCRRFKIANTDERQAWLQKMLDEMQETLAGAPARATPHHKKCLKCDVSDRCAFKIDHPNERRASKRSSLSIIGDDAAA
;
A
#
# COMPACT_ATOMS: atom_id res chain seq x y z
N MET A 1 -2.32 62.09 -51.93
CA MET A 1 -2.06 60.70 -52.38
C MET A 1 -1.08 59.94 -51.48
N LEU A 2 0.03 60.55 -51.06
CA LEU A 2 1.05 59.90 -50.21
C LEU A 2 0.55 59.52 -48.79
N ALA A 3 -0.20 60.43 -48.13
CA ALA A 3 -0.76 60.19 -46.79
C ALA A 3 -1.79 59.05 -46.75
N ILE A 4 -2.64 58.96 -47.78
CA ILE A 4 -3.62 57.87 -47.93
C ILE A 4 -2.89 56.54 -48.13
N LYS A 5 -1.83 56.52 -48.95
CA LYS A 5 -1.01 55.32 -49.17
C LYS A 5 -0.32 54.85 -47.89
N GLN A 6 0.21 55.76 -47.09
CA GLN A 6 0.81 55.42 -45.79
C GLN A 6 -0.22 54.93 -44.78
N PHE A 7 -1.41 55.54 -44.73
CA PHE A 7 -2.50 55.09 -43.87
C PHE A 7 -2.92 53.66 -44.22
N ILE A 8 -3.15 53.37 -45.51
CA ILE A 8 -3.54 52.03 -45.97
C ILE A 8 -2.48 50.98 -45.63
N LEU A 9 -1.19 51.28 -45.85
CA LEU A 9 -0.11 50.36 -45.51
C LEU A 9 -0.02 50.08 -44.01
N LYS A 10 -0.22 51.11 -43.17
CA LYS A 10 -0.20 50.97 -41.71
C LYS A 10 -1.37 50.11 -41.23
N THR A 11 -2.58 50.36 -41.74
CA THR A 11 -3.77 49.57 -41.40
C THR A 11 -3.63 48.11 -41.85
N LEU A 12 -3.12 47.85 -43.05
CA LEU A 12 -2.87 46.49 -43.53
C LEU A 12 -1.82 45.76 -42.67
N SER A 13 -0.73 46.43 -42.31
CA SER A 13 0.29 45.84 -41.42
C SER A 13 -0.29 45.49 -40.05
N GLN A 14 -1.14 46.35 -39.47
CA GLN A 14 -1.77 46.11 -38.18
C GLN A 14 -2.76 44.94 -38.20
N ILE A 15 -3.52 44.78 -39.29
CA ILE A 15 -4.45 43.66 -39.46
C ILE A 15 -3.67 42.33 -39.56
N VAL A 16 -2.61 42.29 -40.37
CA VAL A 16 -1.78 41.09 -40.53
C VAL A 16 -1.08 40.71 -39.23
N THR A 17 -0.57 41.68 -38.46
CA THR A 17 0.06 41.40 -37.17
C THR A 17 -0.95 40.91 -36.13
N LEU A 18 -2.17 41.50 -36.09
CA LEU A 18 -3.26 41.06 -35.21
C LEU A 18 -3.65 39.60 -35.46
N GLU A 19 -3.78 39.20 -36.73
CA GLU A 19 -4.08 37.81 -37.06
C GLU A 19 -2.95 36.87 -36.59
N SER A 20 -1.69 37.25 -36.78
CA SER A 20 -0.55 36.45 -36.36
C SER A 20 -0.43 36.31 -34.83
N GLU A 21 -0.71 37.37 -34.07
CA GLU A 21 -0.69 37.35 -32.61
C GLU A 21 -1.81 36.47 -32.04
N VAL A 22 -3.01 36.52 -32.62
CA VAL A 22 -4.14 35.68 -32.23
C VAL A 22 -3.85 34.21 -32.52
N ILE A 23 -3.26 33.89 -33.68
CA ILE A 23 -2.84 32.52 -34.02
C ILE A 23 -1.77 32.03 -33.04
N LEU A 24 -0.76 32.86 -32.74
CA LEU A 24 0.29 32.51 -31.80
C LEU A 24 -0.28 32.24 -30.39
N PHE A 25 -1.15 33.11 -29.90
CA PHE A 25 -1.79 32.92 -28.59
C PHE A 25 -2.63 31.64 -28.54
N ALA A 26 -3.44 31.38 -29.57
CA ALA A 26 -4.25 30.16 -29.65
C ALA A 26 -3.37 28.89 -29.66
N THR A 27 -2.23 28.91 -30.37
CA THR A 27 -1.30 27.77 -30.40
C THR A 27 -0.63 27.53 -29.06
N LEU A 28 -0.19 28.57 -28.35
CA LEU A 28 0.38 28.47 -27.01
C LEU A 28 -0.63 27.95 -26.00
N LEU A 29 -1.88 28.42 -26.07
CA LEU A 29 -2.97 27.94 -25.21
C LEU A 29 -3.22 26.44 -25.45
N ALA A 30 -3.31 26.01 -26.71
CA ALA A 30 -3.52 24.61 -27.07
C ALA A 30 -2.37 23.72 -26.56
N ILE A 31 -1.12 24.13 -26.74
CA ILE A 31 0.05 23.41 -26.22
C ILE A 31 -0.02 23.31 -24.70
N THR A 32 -0.37 24.39 -24.00
CA THR A 32 -0.48 24.39 -22.53
C THR A 32 -1.55 23.40 -22.07
N ILE A 33 -2.71 23.37 -22.71
CA ILE A 33 -3.79 22.43 -22.41
C ILE A 33 -3.31 20.98 -22.63
N ILE A 34 -2.64 20.70 -23.75
CA ILE A 34 -2.11 19.36 -24.06
C ILE A 34 -1.07 18.92 -23.03
N VAL A 35 -0.17 19.81 -22.63
CA VAL A 35 0.87 19.52 -21.62
C VAL A 35 0.21 19.24 -20.27
N VAL A 36 -0.73 20.07 -19.84
CA VAL A 36 -1.46 19.88 -18.57
C VAL A 36 -2.24 18.58 -18.57
N ASP A 37 -2.95 18.25 -19.66
CA ASP A 37 -3.71 17.01 -19.76
C ASP A 37 -2.79 15.78 -19.79
N SER A 38 -1.69 15.84 -20.55
CA SER A 38 -0.67 14.78 -20.57
C SER A 38 -0.05 14.54 -19.19
N PHE A 39 0.30 15.60 -18.47
CA PHE A 39 0.78 15.51 -17.09
C PHE A 39 -0.27 14.92 -16.16
N SER A 40 -1.53 15.33 -16.31
CA SER A 40 -2.66 14.85 -15.51
C SER A 40 -2.91 13.35 -15.72
N LEU A 41 -2.88 12.89 -16.96
CA LEU A 41 -3.05 11.47 -17.32
C LEU A 41 -1.88 10.63 -16.79
N MET A 42 -0.65 11.12 -16.91
CA MET A 42 0.53 10.42 -16.40
C MET A 42 0.54 10.36 -14.86
N ALA A 43 0.13 11.43 -14.19
CA ALA A 43 -0.05 11.46 -12.74
C ALA A 43 -1.15 10.48 -12.28
N ARG A 44 -2.28 10.41 -13.00
CA ARG A 44 -3.36 9.43 -12.73
C ARG A 44 -2.86 8.00 -12.88
N LYS A 45 -2.14 7.67 -13.96
CA LYS A 45 -1.55 6.32 -14.17
C LYS A 45 -0.57 5.96 -13.07
N LYS A 46 0.29 6.89 -12.63
CA LYS A 46 1.21 6.67 -11.50
C LYS A 46 0.47 6.48 -10.17
N ARG A 47 -0.58 7.27 -9.89
CA ARG A 47 -1.43 7.13 -8.70
C ARG A 47 -2.16 5.77 -8.68
N GLN A 48 -2.69 5.34 -9.82
CA GLN A 48 -3.32 4.03 -9.97
C GLN A 48 -2.31 2.88 -9.78
N ALA A 49 -1.09 2.99 -10.32
CA ALA A 49 -0.01 2.02 -10.09
C ALA A 49 0.45 1.98 -8.62
N ALA A 50 0.29 3.08 -7.88
CA ALA A 50 0.49 3.15 -6.43
C ALA A 50 -0.76 2.70 -5.62
N GLY A 51 -1.90 2.48 -6.28
CA GLY A 51 -3.17 2.10 -5.65
C GLY A 51 -3.90 3.22 -4.92
N ILE A 52 -3.57 4.48 -5.22
CA ILE A 52 -4.21 5.67 -4.64
C ILE A 52 -5.43 6.03 -5.49
N GLU A 53 -6.63 5.88 -4.91
CA GLU A 53 -7.88 6.30 -5.55
C GLU A 53 -7.97 7.83 -5.65
N PRO A 54 -8.67 8.39 -6.64
CA PRO A 54 -8.87 9.83 -6.78
C PRO A 54 -9.58 10.48 -5.58
N LYS A 55 -10.36 9.71 -4.80
CA LYS A 55 -11.08 10.18 -3.60
C LYS A 55 -10.27 10.10 -2.30
N ALA A 56 -9.10 9.45 -2.32
CA ALA A 56 -8.29 9.23 -1.12
C ALA A 56 -7.07 10.15 -1.17
N GLN A 57 -6.99 11.11 -0.25
CA GLN A 57 -5.84 12.02 -0.18
C GLN A 57 -4.66 11.26 0.43
N ALA A 58 -3.57 11.07 -0.30
CA ALA A 58 -2.38 10.42 0.25
C ALA A 58 -1.72 11.35 1.29
N ILE A 59 -1.52 10.84 2.50
CA ILE A 59 -0.86 11.55 3.61
C ILE A 59 0.63 11.21 3.65
N SER A 60 0.97 9.94 3.47
CA SER A 60 2.36 9.44 3.39
C SER A 60 2.48 8.39 2.31
N ILE A 61 3.63 8.33 1.64
CA ILE A 61 3.97 7.30 0.66
C ILE A 61 5.46 6.97 0.81
N ASP A 62 5.77 5.72 1.13
CA ASP A 62 7.14 5.23 1.11
C ASP A 62 7.66 5.12 -0.32
N GLY A 63 8.82 5.74 -0.58
CA GLY A 63 9.38 5.89 -1.92
C GLY A 63 8.81 7.03 -2.77
N GLY A 64 7.89 7.85 -2.24
CA GLY A 64 7.40 9.07 -2.90
C GLY A 64 8.23 10.30 -2.52
N LYS A 65 8.77 11.04 -3.50
CA LYS A 65 9.59 12.24 -3.26
C LYS A 65 8.85 13.43 -2.61
N SER A 66 7.52 13.38 -2.53
CA SER A 66 6.68 14.54 -2.23
C SER A 66 5.91 14.48 -0.91
N LEU A 67 5.90 13.35 -0.19
CA LEU A 67 5.15 13.21 1.06
C LEU A 67 6.03 12.57 2.14
N PRO A 68 6.03 13.11 3.38
CA PRO A 68 6.83 12.55 4.46
C PRO A 68 6.34 11.14 4.81
N VAL A 69 7.27 10.21 4.92
CA VAL A 69 7.01 8.88 5.44
C VAL A 69 6.76 9.00 6.95
N ARG A 70 5.68 8.38 7.43
CA ARG A 70 5.39 8.28 8.87
C ARG A 70 5.80 6.90 9.38
N GLU A 71 6.63 6.90 10.40
CA GLU A 71 6.99 5.72 11.18
C GLU A 71 6.34 5.86 12.56
N TYR A 72 5.71 4.78 13.02
CA TYR A 72 5.04 4.72 14.31
C TYR A 72 5.81 3.78 15.22
N VAL A 73 6.12 4.22 16.44
CA VAL A 73 6.87 3.45 17.44
C VAL A 73 6.12 3.54 18.77
N SER A 74 5.34 2.51 19.08
CA SER A 74 4.63 2.40 20.36
C SER A 74 5.49 1.68 21.39
N GLU A 75 5.90 2.41 22.43
CA GLU A 75 6.58 1.84 23.60
C GLU A 75 5.62 1.01 24.45
N ILE A 76 4.35 1.44 24.57
CA ILE A 76 3.32 0.78 25.39
C ILE A 76 3.03 -0.63 24.83
N GLN A 77 2.93 -0.75 23.51
CA GLN A 77 2.63 -2.02 22.85
C GLN A 77 3.89 -2.81 22.47
N GLY A 78 5.07 -2.19 22.53
CA GLY A 78 6.31 -2.76 22.01
C GLY A 78 6.27 -3.01 20.50
N LEU A 79 5.52 -2.17 19.76
CA LEU A 79 5.31 -2.31 18.32
C LEU A 79 5.90 -1.13 17.58
N ALA A 80 6.60 -1.41 16.48
CA ALA A 80 7.02 -0.40 15.52
C ALA A 80 6.56 -0.77 14.12
N GLY A 81 6.22 0.23 13.32
CA GLY A 81 5.69 0.02 11.99
C GLY A 81 5.78 1.24 11.10
N LYS A 82 6.19 1.01 9.85
CA LYS A 82 6.22 2.00 8.78
C LYS A 82 5.33 1.51 7.63
N PRO A 83 4.09 1.99 7.52
CA PRO A 83 3.20 1.63 6.42
C PRO A 83 3.76 2.12 5.08
N ASP A 84 3.57 1.34 4.01
CA ASP A 84 3.97 1.75 2.65
C ASP A 84 3.25 3.03 2.19
N ALA A 85 2.02 3.24 2.63
CA ALA A 85 1.31 4.51 2.48
C ALA A 85 0.20 4.68 3.52
N LEU A 86 -0.18 5.93 3.75
CA LEU A 86 -1.38 6.31 4.51
C LEU A 86 -2.27 7.16 3.62
N THR A 87 -3.57 6.88 3.60
CA THR A 87 -4.56 7.67 2.85
C THR A 87 -5.64 8.20 3.78
N GLN A 88 -6.16 9.39 3.52
CA GLN A 88 -7.31 9.91 4.24
C GLN A 88 -8.59 9.56 3.49
N GLU A 89 -9.52 8.88 4.17
CA GLU A 89 -10.84 8.54 3.64
C GLU A 89 -11.90 8.76 4.72
N ASN A 90 -12.93 9.56 4.43
CA ASN A 90 -14.04 9.84 5.35
C ASN A 90 -13.60 10.33 6.75
N GLY A 91 -12.50 11.09 6.82
CA GLY A 91 -11.95 11.59 8.09
C GLY A 91 -11.15 10.57 8.91
N PHE A 92 -10.91 9.38 8.37
CA PHE A 92 -10.04 8.34 8.93
C PHE A 92 -8.73 8.25 8.16
N ILE A 93 -7.65 7.89 8.85
CA ILE A 93 -6.35 7.60 8.26
C ILE A 93 -6.28 6.10 8.00
N ILE A 94 -6.18 5.71 6.74
CA ILE A 94 -6.28 4.33 6.28
C ILE A 94 -4.89 3.84 5.85
N PRO A 95 -4.32 2.81 6.51
CA PRO A 95 -3.05 2.26 6.10
C PRO A 95 -3.17 1.40 4.83
N VAL A 96 -2.16 1.50 3.99
CA VAL A 96 -2.02 0.76 2.74
C VAL A 96 -0.67 0.04 2.75
N GLU A 97 -0.70 -1.26 2.46
CA GLU A 97 0.48 -2.13 2.42
C GLU A 97 0.56 -2.84 1.07
N ARG A 98 1.73 -2.80 0.41
CA ARG A 98 1.96 -3.31 -0.94
C ARG A 98 2.88 -4.53 -0.89
N LYS A 99 2.45 -5.62 -1.53
CA LYS A 99 3.25 -6.85 -1.72
C LYS A 99 3.35 -7.18 -3.21
N PRO A 100 4.26 -6.54 -3.97
CA PRO A 100 4.31 -6.65 -5.44
C PRO A 100 4.63 -8.07 -5.93
N LEU A 101 5.35 -8.88 -5.16
CA LEU A 101 5.69 -10.26 -5.50
C LEU A 101 4.66 -11.29 -5.00
N ALA A 102 3.64 -10.86 -4.26
CA ALA A 102 2.65 -11.78 -3.68
C ALA A 102 1.55 -12.14 -4.67
N ARG A 103 1.34 -13.44 -4.90
CA ARG A 103 0.27 -13.96 -5.77
C ARG A 103 -1.07 -14.18 -5.05
N LYS A 104 -1.03 -14.44 -3.75
CA LYS A 104 -2.19 -14.77 -2.90
C LYS A 104 -2.16 -13.96 -1.61
N LEU A 105 -3.35 -13.61 -1.13
CA LEU A 105 -3.53 -13.07 0.22
C LEU A 105 -3.14 -14.15 1.23
N ARG A 106 -2.50 -13.74 2.32
CA ARG A 106 -2.01 -14.64 3.37
C ARG A 106 -2.11 -13.94 4.72
N ASP A 107 -2.30 -14.72 5.76
CA ASP A 107 -2.55 -14.24 7.11
C ASP A 107 -1.45 -13.31 7.61
N ARG A 108 -0.17 -13.61 7.36
CA ARG A 108 0.93 -12.70 7.73
C ARG A 108 0.82 -11.28 7.16
N TYR A 109 0.23 -11.13 5.96
CA TYR A 109 0.02 -9.80 5.37
C TYR A 109 -1.14 -9.07 6.05
N VAL A 110 -2.18 -9.82 6.42
CA VAL A 110 -3.30 -9.30 7.20
C VAL A 110 -2.83 -8.88 8.59
N ALA A 111 -2.08 -9.74 9.28
CA ALA A 111 -1.50 -9.45 10.59
C ALA A 111 -0.64 -8.17 10.56
N GLN A 112 0.26 -8.04 9.58
CA GLN A 112 1.09 -6.84 9.41
C GLN A 112 0.23 -5.58 9.21
N LEU A 113 -0.81 -5.65 8.37
CA LEU A 113 -1.71 -4.51 8.16
C LEU A 113 -2.51 -4.17 9.44
N LEU A 114 -2.94 -5.17 10.22
CA LEU A 114 -3.65 -4.95 11.48
C LEU A 114 -2.77 -4.26 12.53
N VAL A 115 -1.46 -4.55 12.56
CA VAL A 115 -0.49 -3.80 13.38
C VAL A 115 -0.50 -2.32 13.01
N TYR A 116 -0.47 -2.00 11.72
CA TYR A 116 -0.53 -0.61 11.28
C TYR A 116 -1.86 0.06 11.63
N MET A 117 -2.98 -0.66 11.55
CA MET A 117 -4.26 -0.11 12.00
C MET A 117 -4.26 0.25 13.48
N ARG A 118 -3.63 -0.59 14.31
CA ARG A 118 -3.50 -0.36 15.75
C ARG A 118 -2.57 0.82 16.07
N LEU A 119 -1.43 0.91 15.40
CA LEU A 119 -0.52 2.04 15.52
C LEU A 119 -1.19 3.35 15.07
N VAL A 120 -1.91 3.33 13.95
CA VAL A 120 -2.67 4.51 13.49
C VAL A 120 -3.73 4.93 14.51
N GLU A 121 -4.45 3.98 15.12
CA GLU A 121 -5.42 4.27 16.16
C GLU A 121 -4.78 4.96 17.38
N GLU A 122 -3.63 4.47 17.84
CA GLU A 122 -2.89 5.02 18.97
C GLU A 122 -2.38 6.44 18.71
N PHE A 123 -1.73 6.65 17.57
CA PHE A 123 -1.06 7.93 17.28
C PHE A 123 -1.98 9.01 16.70
N GLU A 124 -3.01 8.61 15.96
CA GLU A 124 -3.92 9.55 15.29
C GLU A 124 -5.27 9.67 16.02
N GLY A 125 -5.47 8.90 17.10
CA GLY A 125 -6.63 8.98 17.99
C GLY A 125 -7.95 8.47 17.39
N LYS A 126 -7.92 7.90 16.18
CA LYS A 126 -9.10 7.37 15.49
C LYS A 126 -8.84 5.98 14.94
N LYS A 127 -9.67 5.02 15.37
CA LYS A 127 -9.65 3.65 14.86
C LYS A 127 -9.96 3.62 13.36
N PRO A 128 -9.03 3.19 12.49
CA PRO A 128 -9.34 3.03 11.08
C PRO A 128 -10.31 1.86 10.91
N PRO A 129 -11.44 2.03 10.21
CA PRO A 129 -12.42 0.95 10.04
C PRO A 129 -11.92 -0.18 9.13
N TYR A 130 -10.90 0.09 8.31
CA TYR A 130 -10.27 -0.85 7.41
C TYR A 130 -8.88 -0.38 6.99
N GLY A 131 -8.17 -1.22 6.25
CA GLY A 131 -6.96 -0.88 5.51
C GLY A 131 -6.90 -1.63 4.18
N TYR A 132 -5.87 -1.35 3.39
CA TYR A 132 -5.72 -1.94 2.06
C TYR A 132 -4.45 -2.76 1.91
N LEU A 133 -4.60 -3.97 1.36
CA LEU A 133 -3.51 -4.79 0.87
C LEU A 133 -3.50 -4.78 -0.66
N ILE A 134 -2.39 -4.40 -1.26
CA ILE A 134 -2.21 -4.39 -2.72
C ILE A 134 -1.25 -5.51 -3.09
N LEU A 135 -1.72 -6.50 -3.85
CA LEU A 135 -0.96 -7.71 -4.18
C LEU A 135 -0.63 -7.80 -5.67
N GLY A 136 0.59 -8.26 -5.96
CA GLY A 136 1.03 -8.59 -7.31
C GLY A 136 1.36 -7.38 -8.18
N SER A 137 1.96 -7.63 -9.34
CA SER A 137 2.24 -6.61 -10.37
C SER A 137 0.97 -5.93 -10.90
N ASN A 138 -0.16 -6.65 -10.88
CA ASN A 138 -1.44 -6.15 -11.36
C ASN A 138 -2.19 -5.30 -10.30
N CYS A 139 -1.53 -4.96 -9.19
CA CYS A 139 -2.07 -4.08 -8.14
C CYS A 139 -3.46 -4.49 -7.62
N ARG A 140 -3.68 -5.80 -7.39
CA ARG A 140 -4.95 -6.31 -6.88
C ARG A 140 -5.18 -5.82 -5.45
N ARG A 141 -6.20 -4.99 -5.26
CA ARG A 141 -6.50 -4.36 -3.98
C ARG A 141 -7.51 -5.17 -3.16
N PHE A 142 -7.21 -5.38 -1.89
CA PHE A 142 -8.06 -6.05 -0.92
C PHE A 142 -8.36 -5.09 0.23
N LYS A 143 -9.64 -4.89 0.53
CA LYS A 143 -10.10 -4.13 1.69
C LYS A 143 -10.20 -5.08 2.88
N ILE A 144 -9.44 -4.81 3.93
CA ILE A 144 -9.38 -5.63 5.15
C ILE A 144 -10.06 -4.84 6.26
N ALA A 145 -11.17 -5.36 6.78
CA ALA A 145 -11.89 -4.73 7.89
C ALA A 145 -11.10 -4.81 9.20
N ASN A 146 -11.18 -3.76 10.02
CA ASN A 146 -10.58 -3.67 11.35
C ASN A 146 -11.57 -4.12 12.43
N THR A 147 -11.97 -5.39 12.40
CA THR A 147 -12.92 -5.95 13.37
C THR A 147 -12.23 -6.30 14.68
N ASP A 148 -12.99 -6.32 15.78
CA ASP A 148 -12.46 -6.68 17.09
C ASP A 148 -11.98 -8.14 17.13
N GLU A 149 -12.65 -9.03 16.40
CA GLU A 149 -12.21 -10.43 16.22
C GLU A 149 -10.80 -10.51 15.60
N ARG A 150 -10.52 -9.69 14.58
CA ARG A 150 -9.20 -9.66 13.93
C ARG A 150 -8.15 -9.04 14.83
N GLN A 151 -8.52 -8.04 15.62
CA GLN A 151 -7.64 -7.44 16.61
C GLN A 151 -7.34 -8.38 17.77
N ALA A 152 -8.31 -9.21 18.19
CA ALA A 152 -8.10 -10.27 19.16
C ALA A 152 -7.21 -11.40 18.59
N TRP A 153 -7.40 -11.76 17.32
CA TRP A 153 -6.52 -12.70 16.62
C TRP A 153 -5.08 -12.18 16.52
N LEU A 154 -4.90 -10.89 16.21
CA LEU A 154 -3.60 -10.23 16.25
C LEU A 154 -3.00 -10.27 17.66
N GLN A 155 -3.79 -9.93 18.68
CA GLN A 155 -3.35 -9.92 20.07
C GLN A 155 -2.78 -11.28 20.49
N LYS A 156 -3.46 -12.38 20.17
CA LYS A 156 -2.97 -13.74 20.47
C LYS A 156 -1.59 -14.02 19.88
N MET A 157 -1.30 -13.54 18.68
CA MET A 157 0.02 -13.69 18.07
C MET A 157 1.07 -12.83 18.77
N LEU A 158 0.71 -11.62 19.21
CA LEU A 158 1.63 -10.75 19.96
C LEU A 158 1.93 -11.33 21.35
N ASP A 159 0.92 -11.85 22.03
CA ASP A 159 1.06 -12.52 23.33
C ASP A 159 2.01 -13.73 23.19
N GLU A 160 1.81 -14.58 22.18
CA GLU A 160 2.69 -15.73 21.90
C GLU A 160 4.15 -15.28 21.63
N MET A 161 4.34 -14.16 20.93
CA MET A 161 5.67 -13.58 20.71
C MET A 161 6.29 -13.08 22.02
N GLN A 162 5.53 -12.38 22.86
CA GLN A 162 6.00 -11.85 24.15
C GLN A 162 6.35 -12.97 25.13
N GLU A 163 5.52 -14.02 25.22
CA GLU A 163 5.79 -15.21 26.01
C GLU A 163 7.09 -15.89 25.56
N THR A 164 7.28 -16.04 24.25
CA THR A 164 8.51 -16.62 23.70
C THR A 164 9.74 -15.79 24.07
N LEU A 165 9.64 -14.45 24.02
CA LEU A 165 10.72 -13.55 24.45
C LEU A 165 10.98 -13.63 25.97
N ALA A 166 9.95 -13.90 26.77
CA ALA A 166 10.07 -14.14 28.21
C ALA A 166 10.62 -15.54 28.57
N GLY A 167 10.91 -16.38 27.57
CA GLY A 167 11.53 -17.69 27.76
C GLY A 167 10.59 -18.89 27.65
N ALA A 168 9.31 -18.68 27.30
CA ALA A 168 8.42 -19.78 26.94
C ALA A 168 8.94 -20.48 25.67
N PRO A 169 8.74 -21.80 25.54
CA PRO A 169 9.17 -22.54 24.35
C PRO A 169 8.40 -22.05 23.12
N ALA A 170 9.14 -21.68 22.06
CA ALA A 170 8.55 -21.24 20.80
C ALA A 170 7.71 -22.36 20.15
N ARG A 171 6.50 -22.03 19.69
CA ARG A 171 5.65 -22.95 18.92
C ARG A 171 6.07 -22.97 17.45
N ALA A 172 7.09 -23.76 17.14
CA ALA A 172 7.60 -23.84 15.78
C ALA A 172 6.62 -24.51 14.81
N THR A 173 6.38 -23.88 13.66
CA THR A 173 5.69 -24.49 12.50
C THR A 173 6.65 -24.57 11.31
N PRO A 174 7.59 -25.53 11.33
CA PRO A 174 8.64 -25.59 10.34
C PRO A 174 8.08 -25.92 8.96
N HIS A 175 8.62 -25.24 7.94
CA HIS A 175 8.23 -25.45 6.56
C HIS A 175 9.48 -25.48 5.71
N HIS A 176 9.78 -26.62 5.09
CA HIS A 176 10.98 -26.86 4.28
C HIS A 176 11.43 -25.66 3.41
N LYS A 177 10.53 -25.09 2.59
CA LYS A 177 10.90 -23.94 1.72
C LYS A 177 11.26 -22.64 2.48
N LYS A 178 10.80 -22.50 3.72
CA LYS A 178 11.15 -21.38 4.61
C LYS A 178 12.45 -21.69 5.34
N CYS A 179 12.60 -22.90 5.88
CA CYS A 179 13.82 -23.34 6.57
C CYS A 179 15.07 -23.23 5.68
N LEU A 180 14.97 -23.62 4.40
CA LEU A 180 16.04 -23.49 3.41
C LEU A 180 16.51 -22.05 3.14
N LYS A 181 15.70 -21.05 3.48
CA LYS A 181 15.98 -19.62 3.25
C LYS A 181 15.96 -18.81 4.55
N CYS A 182 16.04 -19.49 5.69
CA CYS A 182 15.96 -18.85 6.99
C CYS A 182 17.37 -18.48 7.43
N ASP A 183 17.62 -17.19 7.61
CA ASP A 183 18.95 -16.64 7.94
C ASP A 183 19.46 -17.09 9.32
N VAL A 184 18.57 -17.61 10.18
CA VAL A 184 18.91 -18.14 11.51
C VAL A 184 18.82 -19.66 11.58
N SER A 185 18.76 -20.35 10.43
CA SER A 185 18.53 -21.79 10.39
C SER A 185 19.62 -22.62 11.10
N ASP A 186 20.87 -22.17 11.10
CA ASP A 186 22.00 -22.87 11.74
C ASP A 186 21.88 -22.96 13.26
N ARG A 187 21.05 -22.11 13.87
CA ARG A 187 20.79 -22.09 15.32
C ARG A 187 19.37 -22.54 15.67
N CYS A 188 18.59 -22.98 14.68
CA CYS A 188 17.19 -23.35 14.86
C CYS A 188 17.07 -24.85 15.13
N ALA A 189 16.66 -25.20 16.36
CA ALA A 189 16.40 -26.60 16.75
C ALA A 189 15.24 -27.26 15.97
N PHE A 190 14.43 -26.48 15.26
CA PHE A 190 13.24 -26.96 14.51
C PHE A 190 13.46 -26.98 12.98
N LYS A 191 14.70 -26.83 12.51
CA LYS A 191 15.00 -26.85 11.06
C LYS A 191 14.60 -28.19 10.44
N ILE A 192 14.06 -28.14 9.22
CA ILE A 192 13.82 -29.32 8.37
C ILE A 192 14.82 -29.26 7.22
N ASP A 193 15.74 -30.22 7.19
CA ASP A 193 16.80 -30.30 6.16
C ASP A 193 16.35 -31.07 4.91
N HIS A 194 15.35 -31.97 5.03
CA HIS A 194 14.88 -32.80 3.91
C HIS A 194 13.36 -32.85 3.75
N PRO A 195 12.85 -32.98 2.51
CA PRO A 195 11.41 -32.98 2.22
C PRO A 195 10.65 -34.20 2.77
N ASN A 196 11.34 -35.26 3.20
CA ASN A 196 10.75 -36.54 3.64
C ASN A 196 10.30 -36.59 5.11
N GLU A 197 10.67 -35.60 5.94
CA GLU A 197 10.24 -35.52 7.35
C GLU A 197 8.74 -35.16 7.51
N ARG A 198 8.06 -34.79 6.42
CA ARG A 198 6.61 -34.46 6.43
C ARG A 198 5.70 -35.61 6.88
N ARG A 199 6.14 -36.87 6.80
CA ARG A 199 5.29 -38.03 7.13
C ARG A 199 5.11 -38.26 8.63
N ALA A 200 5.99 -37.75 9.49
CA ALA A 200 5.88 -37.96 10.93
C ALA A 200 4.83 -37.04 11.58
N SER A 201 4.75 -35.77 11.17
CA SER A 201 3.84 -34.79 11.79
C SER A 201 2.38 -34.91 11.38
N LYS A 202 2.07 -35.42 10.16
CA LYS A 202 0.70 -35.49 9.66
C LYS A 202 -0.16 -36.62 10.24
N ARG A 203 0.46 -37.59 10.93
CA ARG A 203 -0.26 -38.73 11.54
C ARG A 203 -0.85 -38.42 12.93
N SER A 204 -0.40 -37.38 13.63
CA SER A 204 -0.95 -37.06 14.97
C SER A 204 -2.12 -36.08 14.95
N SER A 205 -2.44 -35.46 13.80
CA SER A 205 -3.51 -34.46 13.68
C SER A 205 -4.77 -34.97 12.98
N LEU A 206 -4.83 -36.26 12.61
CA LEU A 206 -5.98 -36.86 11.92
C LEU A 206 -6.95 -37.59 12.86
N SER A 207 -6.82 -37.43 14.19
CA SER A 207 -7.69 -38.05 15.19
C SER A 207 -8.63 -37.06 15.91
N ILE A 208 -8.73 -35.81 15.45
CA ILE A 208 -9.62 -34.80 16.06
C ILE A 208 -10.43 -34.07 14.97
N ILE A 209 -11.13 -34.82 14.11
CA ILE A 209 -12.38 -34.37 13.49
C ILE A 209 -13.24 -35.64 13.39
N GLY A 210 -13.87 -35.98 14.51
CA GLY A 210 -14.95 -36.95 14.56
C GLY A 210 -16.25 -36.28 14.14
N ASP A 211 -17.03 -37.05 13.41
CA ASP A 211 -18.35 -36.79 12.86
C ASP A 211 -19.31 -36.08 13.82
N ASP A 212 -20.03 -35.06 13.31
CA ASP A 212 -21.38 -34.70 13.79
C ASP A 212 -22.06 -33.81 12.73
N ALA A 213 -22.78 -34.46 11.82
CA ALA A 213 -23.75 -33.83 10.92
C ALA A 213 -24.84 -34.84 10.55
N ALA A 214 -25.85 -35.00 11.43
CA ALA A 214 -27.18 -35.51 11.09
C ALA A 214 -28.16 -35.28 12.26
N ALA A 215 -28.88 -34.16 12.23
CA ALA A 215 -30.22 -33.99 12.78
C ALA A 215 -30.90 -32.81 12.06
#